data_AF-A0A2M6GN45-F1
#
_entry.id   AF-A0A2M6GN45-F1
#
_cell.length_a   1.000
_cell.length_b   1.000
_cell.length_c   1.000
_cell.angle_alpha   90.00
_cell.angle_beta   90.00
_cell.angle_gamma   90.00
#
_symmetry.space_group_name_H-M   'P 1'
#
loop_
_entity.id
_entity.type
_entity.pdbx_description
1 polymer ?
#
loop_
_entity_poly.entity_id
_entity_poly.type
_entity_poly.pdbx_seq_one_letter_code
_entity_poly.pdbx_strand_id
1 'polypeptide(L)'
;KPAPPAPVMEIARDSVGVPEVKKPIVPTYELAQLNLKLGEREIPDLPVSTLAGWVQQVVATESPVHEQEVIRRIADAADVPRIGSRLRLALESAITNGVKYGRIRQEKQFLWAPEMPQPTIRDRSQLPPGSKNIQFIAPEEIMLAIQKVVADAFGMPWEEIPGAVTKLLGLGRLNEDIREQVELVTEEMMQTGQLKNQEGLILSGKT
;
A
#
# COMPACT_ATOMS: atom_id res chain seq x y z
N LYS A 1 64.57 8.35 31.16
CA LYS A 1 63.56 8.67 30.11
C LYS A 1 63.22 7.35 29.41
N PRO A 2 61.99 6.82 29.51
CA PRO A 2 61.65 5.52 28.92
C PRO A 2 61.49 5.62 27.39
N ALA A 3 61.73 4.51 26.70
CA ALA A 3 61.64 4.37 25.25
C ALA A 3 60.19 4.48 24.74
N PRO A 4 59.95 4.95 23.50
CA PRO A 4 58.61 5.04 22.93
C PRO A 4 58.04 3.63 22.64
N PRO A 5 56.71 3.44 22.76
CA PRO A 5 56.08 2.16 22.45
C PRO A 5 56.09 1.86 20.95
N ALA A 6 56.24 0.59 20.60
CA ALA A 6 56.19 0.09 19.23
C ALA A 6 54.80 0.31 18.60
N PRO A 7 54.70 0.53 17.27
CA PRO A 7 53.44 0.76 16.61
C PRO A 7 52.60 -0.53 16.57
N VAL A 8 51.35 -0.42 17.01
CA VAL A 8 50.34 -1.48 16.90
C VAL A 8 49.90 -1.56 15.44
N MET A 9 50.11 -2.71 14.82
CA MET A 9 49.72 -2.99 13.45
C MET A 9 48.19 -3.21 13.40
N GLU A 10 47.49 -2.26 12.79
CA GLU A 10 46.03 -2.30 12.61
C GLU A 10 45.69 -3.30 11.49
N ILE A 11 45.13 -4.45 11.87
CA ILE A 11 44.69 -5.47 10.92
C ILE A 11 43.40 -4.96 10.27
N ALA A 12 43.51 -4.55 9.00
CA ALA A 12 42.37 -4.22 8.17
C ALA A 12 41.44 -5.43 8.06
N ARG A 13 40.22 -5.30 8.61
CA ARG A 13 39.15 -6.26 8.38
C ARG A 13 38.56 -5.97 7.01
N ASP A 14 38.84 -6.85 6.05
CA ASP A 14 38.12 -6.89 4.78
C ASP A 14 36.62 -6.93 5.06
N SER A 15 35.93 -5.89 4.66
CA SER A 15 34.47 -5.81 4.71
C SER A 15 33.96 -6.63 3.53
N VAL A 16 33.56 -7.87 3.78
CA VAL A 16 32.83 -8.68 2.79
C VAL A 16 31.55 -7.91 2.46
N GLY A 17 31.49 -7.35 1.25
CA GLY A 17 30.30 -6.67 0.75
C GLY A 17 29.11 -7.61 0.80
N VAL A 18 28.08 -7.23 1.57
CA VAL A 18 26.81 -7.95 1.58
C VAL A 18 26.27 -7.93 0.14
N PRO A 19 25.95 -9.07 -0.47
CA PRO A 19 25.43 -9.09 -1.83
C PRO A 19 24.15 -8.25 -1.89
N GLU A 20 24.13 -7.30 -2.82
CA GLU A 20 23.01 -6.39 -3.05
C GLU A 20 21.82 -7.23 -3.57
N VAL A 21 20.90 -7.58 -2.68
CA VAL A 21 19.67 -8.30 -3.04
C VAL A 21 18.85 -7.40 -3.96
N LYS A 22 18.86 -7.69 -5.28
CA LYS A 22 18.03 -7.00 -6.28
C LYS A 22 16.59 -6.95 -5.76
N LYS A 23 16.09 -5.74 -5.49
CA LYS A 23 14.69 -5.55 -5.08
C LYS A 23 13.78 -6.17 -6.15
N PRO A 24 12.73 -6.90 -5.76
CA PRO A 24 11.71 -7.33 -6.71
C PRO A 24 11.17 -6.10 -7.43
N ILE A 25 11.15 -6.14 -8.77
CA ILE A 25 10.69 -5.01 -9.57
C ILE A 25 9.16 -5.07 -9.61
N VAL A 26 8.52 -4.19 -8.84
CA VAL A 26 7.07 -3.93 -8.91
C VAL A 26 6.87 -2.47 -9.33
N PRO A 27 5.80 -2.14 -10.07
CA PRO A 27 5.54 -0.76 -10.47
C PRO A 27 5.40 0.15 -9.24
N THR A 28 5.86 1.40 -9.36
CA THR A 28 5.67 2.41 -8.31
C THR A 28 4.20 2.80 -8.24
N TYR A 29 3.70 3.08 -7.02
CA TYR A 29 2.37 3.62 -6.83
C TYR A 29 2.27 5.02 -7.43
N GLU A 30 1.27 5.23 -8.30
CA GLU A 30 1.00 6.52 -8.93
C GLU A 30 -0.09 7.28 -8.19
N LEU A 31 0.20 8.52 -7.78
CA LEU A 31 -0.78 9.41 -7.17
C LEU A 31 -1.65 10.08 -8.23
N ALA A 32 -2.96 10.13 -8.00
CA ALA A 32 -3.87 10.86 -8.85
C ALA A 32 -3.55 12.36 -8.83
N GLN A 33 -3.44 12.96 -10.01
CA GLN A 33 -3.25 14.40 -10.18
C GLN A 33 -4.59 15.02 -10.55
N LEU A 34 -5.17 15.78 -9.62
CA LEU A 34 -6.45 16.44 -9.81
C LEU A 34 -6.26 17.89 -10.19
N ASN A 35 -6.95 18.33 -11.24
CA ASN A 35 -7.05 19.74 -11.62
C ASN A 35 -8.41 20.28 -11.20
N LEU A 36 -8.51 20.76 -9.97
CA LEU A 36 -9.76 21.24 -9.40
C LEU A 36 -10.08 22.66 -9.89
N LYS A 37 -11.27 22.84 -10.45
CA LYS A 37 -11.79 24.18 -10.78
C LYS A 37 -12.67 24.65 -9.64
N LEU A 38 -12.04 25.21 -8.61
CA LEU A 38 -12.73 25.85 -7.50
C LEU A 38 -13.19 27.24 -7.96
N GLY A 39 -14.50 27.47 -7.95
CA GLY A 39 -15.05 28.83 -8.04
C GLY A 39 -15.00 29.52 -6.68
N GLU A 40 -15.95 30.39 -6.41
CA GLU A 40 -16.07 31.06 -5.10
C GLU A 40 -16.68 30.18 -3.99
N ARG A 41 -17.11 28.96 -4.33
CA ARG A 41 -17.77 28.04 -3.39
C ARG A 41 -16.77 27.16 -2.67
N GLU A 42 -17.04 26.90 -1.40
CA GLU A 42 -16.33 25.86 -0.65
C GLU A 42 -16.65 24.47 -1.21
N ILE A 43 -15.68 23.55 -1.15
CA ILE A 43 -15.82 22.17 -1.65
C ILE A 43 -17.08 21.46 -1.14
N PRO A 44 -17.42 21.52 0.16
CA PRO A 44 -18.58 20.79 0.69
C PRO A 44 -19.92 21.27 0.09
N ASP A 45 -19.95 22.48 -0.46
CA ASP A 45 -21.15 23.12 -1.02
C ASP A 45 -21.23 22.97 -2.56
N LEU A 46 -20.29 22.26 -3.17
CA LEU A 46 -20.34 21.90 -4.58
C LEU A 46 -21.37 20.79 -4.85
N PRO A 47 -21.92 20.71 -6.07
CA PRO A 47 -22.84 19.63 -6.43
C PRO A 47 -22.18 18.25 -6.24
N VAL A 48 -22.92 17.30 -5.67
CA VAL A 48 -22.43 15.92 -5.43
C VAL A 48 -21.88 15.26 -6.71
N SER A 49 -22.43 15.59 -7.88
CA SER A 49 -21.95 15.10 -9.17
C SER A 49 -20.57 15.62 -9.55
N THR A 50 -20.23 16.84 -9.14
CA THR A 50 -18.89 17.43 -9.35
C THR A 50 -17.88 16.71 -8.48
N LEU A 51 -18.19 16.56 -7.18
CA LEU A 51 -17.35 15.82 -6.24
C LEU A 51 -17.18 14.36 -6.67
N ALA A 52 -18.25 13.71 -7.14
CA ALA A 52 -18.20 12.33 -7.62
C ALA A 52 -17.31 12.18 -8.86
N GLY A 53 -17.25 13.21 -9.72
CA GLY A 53 -16.30 13.26 -10.83
C GLY A 53 -14.84 13.28 -10.36
N TRP A 54 -14.53 14.00 -9.28
CA TRP A 54 -13.17 14.00 -8.70
C TRP A 54 -12.83 12.68 -8.01
N VAL A 55 -13.76 12.12 -7.24
CA VAL A 55 -13.61 10.77 -6.66
C VAL A 55 -13.30 9.76 -7.77
N GLN A 56 -14.05 9.79 -8.88
CA GLN A 56 -13.83 8.89 -10.01
C GLN A 56 -12.44 9.07 -10.64
N GLN A 57 -11.93 10.30 -10.76
CA GLN A 57 -10.58 10.54 -11.27
C GLN A 57 -9.50 9.92 -10.37
N VAL A 58 -9.66 10.04 -9.04
CA VAL A 58 -8.75 9.38 -8.09
C VAL A 58 -8.81 7.87 -8.26
N VAL A 59 -10.02 7.29 -8.24
CA VAL A 59 -10.21 5.84 -8.37
C VAL A 59 -9.67 5.31 -9.70
N ALA A 60 -9.84 6.04 -10.81
CA ALA A 60 -9.33 5.63 -12.12
C ALA A 60 -7.80 5.46 -12.15
N THR A 61 -7.07 6.20 -11.30
CA THR A 61 -5.61 6.15 -11.22
C THR A 61 -5.13 5.22 -10.11
N GLU A 62 -5.77 5.31 -8.95
CA GLU A 62 -5.28 4.70 -7.71
C GLU A 62 -5.98 3.38 -7.37
N SER A 63 -6.94 2.90 -8.17
CA SER A 63 -7.68 1.65 -7.90
C SER A 63 -6.75 0.42 -7.72
N PRO A 64 -7.02 -0.43 -6.73
CA PRO A 64 -7.92 -0.21 -5.60
C PRO A 64 -7.36 0.84 -4.63
N VAL A 65 -8.20 1.74 -4.14
CA VAL A 65 -7.79 2.82 -3.23
C VAL A 65 -8.73 2.91 -2.04
N HIS A 66 -8.18 3.08 -0.84
CA HIS A 66 -8.99 3.25 0.36
C HIS A 66 -9.75 4.57 0.34
N GLU A 67 -11.01 4.60 0.80
CA GLU A 67 -11.86 5.80 0.77
C GLU A 67 -11.22 7.03 1.45
N GLN A 68 -10.47 6.81 2.54
CA GLN A 68 -9.76 7.89 3.24
C GLN A 68 -8.63 8.49 2.41
N GLU A 69 -7.94 7.68 1.59
CA GLU A 69 -6.93 8.20 0.67
C GLU A 69 -7.59 9.05 -0.41
N VAL A 70 -8.75 8.63 -0.94
CA VAL A 70 -9.49 9.45 -1.91
C VAL A 70 -9.89 10.81 -1.32
N ILE A 71 -10.41 10.82 -0.10
CA ILE A 71 -10.74 12.07 0.61
C ILE A 71 -9.49 12.94 0.77
N ARG A 72 -8.34 12.33 1.12
CA ARG A 72 -7.07 13.03 1.27
C ARG A 72 -6.57 13.63 -0.05
N ARG A 73 -6.61 12.88 -1.16
CA ARG A 73 -6.22 13.40 -2.49
C ARG A 73 -7.01 14.62 -2.88
N ILE A 74 -8.33 14.60 -2.65
CA ILE A 74 -9.19 15.73 -3.01
C ILE A 74 -8.94 16.93 -2.09
N ALA A 75 -8.73 16.69 -0.79
CA ALA A 75 -8.39 17.77 0.14
C ALA A 75 -7.02 18.40 -0.18
N ASP A 76 -6.00 17.58 -0.46
CA ASP A 76 -4.66 18.02 -0.83
C ASP A 76 -4.69 18.82 -2.14
N ALA A 77 -5.38 18.31 -3.17
CA ALA A 77 -5.52 19.00 -4.46
C ALA A 77 -6.33 20.31 -4.38
N ALA A 78 -7.04 20.53 -3.27
CA ALA A 78 -7.77 21.75 -2.99
C ALA A 78 -7.10 22.64 -1.94
N ASP A 79 -5.85 22.32 -1.56
CA ASP A 79 -5.09 23.02 -0.52
C ASP A 79 -5.84 23.14 0.82
N VAL A 80 -6.66 22.14 1.16
CA VAL A 80 -7.41 22.10 2.43
C VAL A 80 -6.56 21.43 3.50
N PRO A 81 -6.02 22.16 4.49
CA PRO A 81 -5.07 21.61 5.45
C PRO A 81 -5.72 20.68 6.48
N ARG A 82 -7.05 20.77 6.66
CA ARG A 82 -7.79 19.98 7.65
C ARG A 82 -9.13 19.51 7.09
N ILE A 83 -9.28 18.19 7.04
CA ILE A 83 -10.55 17.54 6.67
C ILE A 83 -11.51 17.62 7.87
N GLY A 84 -12.42 18.60 7.83
CA GLY A 84 -13.54 18.70 8.78
C GLY A 84 -14.72 17.79 8.42
N SER A 85 -15.67 17.62 9.34
CA SER A 85 -16.83 16.73 9.16
C SER A 85 -17.68 17.07 7.93
N ARG A 86 -17.86 18.36 7.61
CA ARG A 86 -18.62 18.79 6.41
C ARG A 86 -17.97 18.30 5.11
N LEU A 87 -16.65 18.47 4.96
CA LEU A 87 -15.92 18.02 3.78
C LEU A 87 -15.96 16.50 3.65
N ARG A 88 -15.73 15.79 4.77
CA ARG A 88 -15.80 14.33 4.82
C ARG A 88 -17.16 13.82 4.35
N LEU A 89 -18.26 14.31 4.94
CA LEU A 89 -19.62 13.87 4.59
C LEU A 89 -19.98 14.17 3.13
N ALA A 90 -19.53 15.30 2.59
CA ALA A 90 -19.75 15.66 1.19
C ALA A 90 -19.04 14.67 0.23
N LEU A 91 -17.82 14.27 0.56
CA LEU A 91 -17.05 13.31 -0.25
C LEU A 91 -17.54 11.87 -0.07
N GLU A 92 -17.97 11.47 1.13
CA GLU A 92 -18.64 10.17 1.35
C GLU A 92 -19.96 10.08 0.56
N SER A 93 -20.72 11.17 0.50
CA SER A 93 -21.92 11.27 -0.35
C SER A 93 -21.58 11.17 -1.84
N ALA A 94 -20.44 11.73 -2.25
CA ALA A 94 -19.93 11.65 -3.62
C ALA A 94 -19.47 10.23 -4.00
N ILE A 95 -18.80 9.51 -3.08
CA ILE A 95 -18.46 8.09 -3.23
C ILE A 95 -19.74 7.27 -3.41
N THR A 96 -20.71 7.44 -2.51
CA THR A 96 -22.01 6.75 -2.57
C THR A 96 -22.72 7.01 -3.90
N ASN A 97 -22.65 8.25 -4.40
CA ASN A 97 -23.20 8.62 -5.70
C ASN A 97 -22.50 7.88 -6.85
N GLY A 98 -21.17 7.86 -6.86
CA GLY A 98 -20.37 7.15 -7.86
C GLY A 98 -20.66 5.65 -7.90
N VAL A 99 -20.81 5.02 -6.73
CA VAL A 99 -21.20 3.61 -6.59
C VAL A 99 -22.60 3.37 -7.12
N LYS A 100 -23.58 4.20 -6.70
CA LYS A 100 -24.99 4.08 -7.13
C LYS A 100 -25.14 4.11 -8.66
N TYR A 101 -24.32 4.89 -9.36
CA TYR A 101 -24.36 5.00 -10.81
C TYR A 101 -23.36 4.08 -11.54
N GLY A 102 -22.76 3.11 -10.84
CA GLY A 102 -21.86 2.11 -11.44
C GLY A 102 -20.54 2.68 -11.96
N ARG A 103 -20.14 3.89 -11.54
CA ARG A 103 -18.87 4.51 -11.95
C ARG A 103 -17.70 4.08 -11.09
N ILE A 104 -17.99 3.51 -9.93
CA ILE A 104 -17.04 3.01 -8.93
C ILE A 104 -17.65 1.71 -8.39
N ARG A 105 -16.83 0.67 -8.23
CA ARG A 105 -17.18 -0.49 -7.42
C ARG A 105 -16.61 -0.29 -6.02
N GLN A 106 -17.39 -0.59 -4.98
CA GLN A 106 -16.93 -0.49 -3.60
C GLN A 106 -16.91 -1.88 -2.97
N GLU A 107 -15.76 -2.24 -2.40
CA GLU A 107 -15.55 -3.49 -1.68
C GLU A 107 -15.01 -3.14 -0.29
N LYS A 108 -15.87 -3.30 0.72
CA LYS A 108 -15.60 -2.79 2.08
C LYS A 108 -15.22 -1.29 2.01
N GLN A 109 -14.05 -0.90 2.49
CA GLN A 109 -13.56 0.49 2.49
C GLN A 109 -12.74 0.85 1.23
N PHE A 110 -12.61 -0.07 0.27
CA PHE A 110 -11.80 0.13 -0.93
C PHE A 110 -12.68 0.43 -2.14
N LEU A 111 -12.25 1.43 -2.91
CA LEU A 111 -12.88 1.89 -4.13
C LEU A 111 -12.09 1.38 -5.33
N TRP A 112 -12.82 0.78 -6.26
CA TRP A 112 -12.31 0.12 -7.44
C TRP A 112 -12.84 0.77 -8.70
N ALA A 113 -11.99 0.85 -9.72
CA ALA A 113 -12.43 1.11 -11.07
C ALA A 113 -13.36 -0.04 -11.51
N PRO A 114 -14.55 0.23 -12.10
CA PRO A 114 -15.53 -0.80 -12.41
C PRO A 114 -14.98 -1.93 -13.28
N GLU A 115 -14.11 -1.58 -14.24
CA GLU A 115 -13.54 -2.50 -15.21
C GLU A 115 -12.27 -3.23 -14.72
N MET A 116 -11.81 -2.97 -13.49
CA MET A 116 -10.61 -3.62 -12.96
C MET A 116 -10.97 -4.97 -12.31
N PRO A 117 -10.60 -6.12 -12.91
CA PRO A 117 -10.92 -7.43 -12.35
C PRO A 117 -10.01 -7.80 -11.18
N GLN A 118 -8.73 -7.41 -11.23
CA GLN A 118 -7.71 -7.71 -10.22
C GLN A 118 -6.72 -6.55 -10.08
N PRO A 119 -6.15 -6.35 -8.89
CA PRO A 119 -5.17 -5.31 -8.67
C PRO A 119 -3.77 -5.75 -9.11
N THR A 120 -2.79 -4.86 -8.95
CA THR A 120 -1.35 -5.18 -9.12
C THR A 120 -0.59 -4.82 -7.85
N ILE A 121 0.57 -5.44 -7.65
CA ILE A 121 1.47 -5.09 -6.53
C ILE A 121 2.13 -3.75 -6.86
N ARG A 122 2.09 -2.80 -5.91
CA ARG A 122 2.62 -1.45 -6.08
C ARG A 122 3.60 -1.06 -4.98
N ASP A 123 4.78 -0.57 -5.36
CA ASP A 123 5.77 -0.02 -4.42
C ASP A 123 5.33 1.38 -3.96
N ARG A 124 5.07 1.51 -2.65
CA ARG A 124 4.62 2.74 -2.00
C ARG A 124 5.76 3.53 -1.36
N SER A 125 7.02 3.17 -1.60
CA SER A 125 8.19 3.82 -0.99
C SER A 125 8.24 5.34 -1.19
N GLN A 126 7.74 5.81 -2.34
CA GLN A 126 7.66 7.22 -2.73
C GLN A 126 6.42 7.96 -2.18
N LEU A 127 5.51 7.27 -1.50
CA LEU A 127 4.34 7.92 -0.91
C LEU A 127 4.69 8.76 0.32
N PRO A 128 3.91 9.82 0.60
CA PRO A 128 3.98 10.55 1.85
C PRO A 128 3.86 9.60 3.06
N PRO A 129 4.56 9.86 4.19
CA PRO A 129 4.51 8.99 5.36
C PRO A 129 3.10 8.64 5.84
N GLY A 130 2.17 9.59 5.81
CA GLY A 130 0.77 9.38 6.21
C GLY A 130 -0.02 8.43 5.32
N SER A 131 0.48 8.12 4.12
CA SER A 131 -0.12 7.20 3.14
C SER A 131 0.53 5.81 3.15
N LYS A 132 1.64 5.62 3.88
CA LYS A 132 2.36 4.34 3.99
C LYS A 132 1.85 3.50 5.16
N ASN A 133 0.54 3.28 5.19
CA ASN A 133 -0.13 2.43 6.19
C ASN A 133 -0.74 1.21 5.50
N ILE A 134 -0.54 0.02 6.06
CA ILE A 134 -1.09 -1.25 5.56
C ILE A 134 -2.61 -1.23 5.44
N GLN A 135 -3.31 -0.49 6.31
CA GLN A 135 -4.76 -0.34 6.27
C GLN A 135 -5.27 0.36 5.00
N PHE A 136 -4.39 1.06 4.26
CA PHE A 136 -4.72 1.69 2.99
C PHE A 136 -4.37 0.82 1.78
N ILE A 137 -4.07 -0.47 1.99
CA ILE A 137 -3.75 -1.43 0.93
C ILE A 137 -4.86 -2.47 0.90
N ALA A 138 -5.41 -2.71 -0.29
CA ALA A 138 -6.48 -3.69 -0.44
C ALA A 138 -5.97 -5.09 -0.07
N PRO A 139 -6.78 -5.93 0.61
CA PRO A 139 -6.40 -7.31 0.92
C PRO A 139 -5.90 -8.08 -0.29
N GLU A 140 -6.50 -7.87 -1.47
CA GLU A 140 -6.14 -8.50 -2.73
C GLU A 140 -4.72 -8.11 -3.18
N GLU A 141 -4.26 -6.89 -2.91
CA GLU A 141 -2.86 -6.51 -3.16
C GLU A 141 -1.90 -7.18 -2.17
N ILE A 142 -2.31 -7.31 -0.90
CA ILE A 142 -1.52 -8.01 0.12
C ILE A 142 -1.40 -9.50 -0.25
N MET A 143 -2.49 -10.13 -0.71
CA MET A 143 -2.48 -11.50 -1.19
C MET A 143 -1.49 -11.70 -2.34
N LEU A 144 -1.52 -10.82 -3.36
CA LEU A 144 -0.55 -10.87 -4.46
C LEU A 144 0.89 -10.69 -3.96
N ALA A 145 1.11 -9.81 -2.99
CA ALA A 145 2.42 -9.60 -2.39
C ALA A 145 2.92 -10.86 -1.66
N ILE A 146 2.05 -11.53 -0.88
CA ILE A 146 2.36 -12.79 -0.19
C ILE A 146 2.69 -13.89 -1.21
N GLN A 147 1.83 -14.07 -2.23
CA GLN A 147 2.07 -15.05 -3.29
C GLN A 147 3.42 -14.83 -3.95
N LYS A 148 3.75 -13.57 -4.25
CA LYS A 148 5.02 -13.21 -4.88
C LYS A 148 6.21 -13.55 -4.00
N VAL A 149 6.24 -13.14 -2.73
CA VAL A 149 7.41 -13.39 -1.86
C VAL A 149 7.59 -14.87 -1.57
N VAL A 150 6.50 -15.63 -1.40
CA VAL A 150 6.54 -17.09 -1.21
C VAL A 150 7.04 -17.78 -2.48
N ALA A 151 6.54 -17.40 -3.65
CA ALA A 151 6.96 -17.99 -4.93
C ALA A 151 8.42 -17.67 -5.26
N ASP A 152 8.84 -16.41 -5.09
CA ASP A 152 10.22 -15.97 -5.35
C ASP A 152 11.23 -16.68 -4.43
N ALA A 153 10.82 -17.08 -3.21
CA ALA A 153 11.64 -17.79 -2.25
C ALA A 153 11.55 -19.33 -2.35
N PHE A 154 10.70 -19.88 -3.23
CA PHE A 154 10.36 -21.31 -3.27
C PHE A 154 9.85 -21.86 -1.93
N GLY A 155 9.15 -21.02 -1.18
CA GLY A 155 8.69 -21.28 0.18
C GLY A 155 9.32 -20.34 1.20
N MET A 156 8.56 -19.99 2.23
CA MET A 156 8.99 -19.03 3.24
C MET A 156 8.46 -19.44 4.62
N PRO A 157 9.28 -19.35 5.69
CA PRO A 157 8.78 -19.51 7.06
C PRO A 157 7.71 -18.46 7.38
N TRP A 158 6.70 -18.84 8.15
CA TRP A 158 5.56 -17.99 8.51
C TRP A 158 5.98 -16.60 9.03
N GLU A 159 6.94 -16.60 9.96
CA GLU A 159 7.45 -15.43 10.64
C GLU A 159 8.20 -14.44 9.75
N GLU A 160 8.69 -14.89 8.59
CA GLU A 160 9.43 -14.09 7.62
C GLU A 160 8.52 -13.36 6.61
N ILE A 161 7.30 -13.88 6.38
CA ILE A 161 6.35 -13.34 5.40
C ILE A 161 6.06 -11.84 5.62
N PRO A 162 5.72 -11.38 6.84
CA PRO A 162 5.44 -9.96 7.08
C PRO A 162 6.60 -9.05 6.72
N GLY A 163 7.83 -9.46 7.02
CA GLY A 163 9.04 -8.70 6.70
C GLY A 163 9.26 -8.59 5.19
N ALA A 164 9.09 -9.70 4.47
CA ALA A 164 9.22 -9.73 3.01
C ALA A 164 8.14 -8.88 2.31
N VAL A 165 6.88 -8.99 2.75
CA VAL A 165 5.75 -8.22 2.22
C VAL A 165 5.93 -6.72 2.47
N THR A 166 6.36 -6.34 3.69
CA THR A 166 6.64 -4.93 4.05
C THR A 166 7.66 -4.30 3.11
N LYS A 167 8.74 -5.04 2.82
CA LYS A 167 9.81 -4.60 1.92
C LYS A 167 9.32 -4.49 0.48
N LEU A 168 8.54 -5.46 0.01
CA LEU A 168 7.98 -5.49 -1.35
C LEU A 168 7.01 -4.33 -1.60
N LEU A 169 6.14 -4.02 -0.63
CA LEU A 169 5.15 -2.94 -0.72
C LEU A 169 5.72 -1.54 -0.44
N GLY A 170 6.98 -1.43 0.01
CA GLY A 170 7.62 -0.15 0.27
C GLY A 170 7.14 0.58 1.53
N LEU A 171 6.67 -0.14 2.55
CA LEU A 171 6.07 0.45 3.76
C LEU A 171 7.08 0.92 4.82
N GLY A 172 8.38 0.74 4.55
CA GLY A 172 9.43 1.12 5.49
C GLY A 172 9.70 0.00 6.50
N ARG A 173 9.48 0.27 7.80
CA ARG A 173 9.79 -0.68 8.88
C ARG A 173 8.56 -1.52 9.21
N LEU A 174 8.77 -2.83 9.40
CA LEU A 174 7.75 -3.74 9.94
C LEU A 174 7.37 -3.30 11.36
N ASN A 175 6.07 -3.17 11.60
CA ASN A 175 5.46 -2.92 12.89
C ASN A 175 4.34 -3.95 13.16
N GLU A 176 3.70 -3.88 14.32
CA GLU A 176 2.69 -4.85 14.72
C GLU A 176 1.46 -4.80 13.80
N ASP A 177 0.95 -3.61 13.45
CA ASP A 177 -0.19 -3.46 12.54
C ASP A 177 0.05 -4.15 11.19
N ILE A 178 1.25 -3.98 10.61
CA ILE A 178 1.63 -4.64 9.36
C ILE A 178 1.72 -6.15 9.56
N ARG A 179 2.32 -6.60 10.68
CA ARG A 179 2.43 -8.03 11.00
C ARG A 179 1.06 -8.69 11.08
N GLU A 180 0.19 -8.17 11.94
CA GLU A 180 -1.15 -8.72 12.17
C GLU A 180 -1.96 -8.78 10.88
N GLN A 181 -1.94 -7.72 10.06
CA GLN A 181 -2.68 -7.71 8.80
C GLN A 181 -2.13 -8.72 7.79
N VAL A 182 -0.81 -8.84 7.65
CA VAL A 182 -0.21 -9.81 6.71
C VAL A 182 -0.47 -11.24 7.17
N GLU A 183 -0.34 -11.51 8.47
CA GLU A 183 -0.62 -12.82 9.07
C GLU A 183 -2.09 -13.21 8.88
N LEU A 184 -3.03 -12.30 9.13
CA LEU A 184 -4.47 -12.52 8.90
C LEU A 184 -4.77 -12.88 7.43
N VAL A 185 -4.21 -12.14 6.47
CA VAL A 185 -4.39 -12.45 5.04
C VAL A 185 -3.74 -13.78 4.67
N THR A 186 -2.56 -14.10 5.23
CA THR A 186 -1.88 -15.38 4.99
C THR A 186 -2.72 -16.56 5.51
N GLU A 187 -3.34 -16.42 6.69
CA GLU A 187 -4.29 -17.38 7.25
C GLU A 187 -5.50 -17.60 6.33
N GLU A 188 -6.13 -16.54 5.84
CA GLU A 188 -7.24 -16.62 4.89
C GLU A 188 -6.83 -17.35 3.59
N MET A 189 -5.63 -17.07 3.09
CA MET A 189 -5.08 -17.73 1.90
C MET A 189 -4.80 -19.22 2.13
N MET A 190 -4.39 -19.63 3.34
CA MET A 190 -4.26 -21.05 3.68
C MET A 190 -5.62 -21.74 3.77
N GLN A 191 -6.62 -21.10 4.37
CA GLN A 191 -7.98 -21.63 4.48
C GLN A 191 -8.64 -21.83 3.11
N THR A 192 -8.37 -20.92 2.17
CA THR A 192 -8.87 -21.00 0.79
C THR A 192 -8.00 -21.88 -0.13
N GLY A 193 -6.93 -22.48 0.39
CA GLY A 193 -6.04 -23.39 -0.35
C GLY A 193 -5.07 -22.70 -1.33
N GLN A 194 -5.04 -21.36 -1.36
CA GLN A 194 -4.10 -20.58 -2.17
C GLN A 194 -2.66 -20.69 -1.65
N LEU A 195 -2.50 -20.96 -0.35
CA LEU A 195 -1.23 -21.29 0.28
C LEU A 195 -1.37 -22.62 1.03
N LYS A 196 -0.23 -23.26 1.31
CA LYS A 196 -0.16 -24.47 2.11
C LYS A 196 1.08 -24.44 2.99
N ASN A 197 0.98 -25.06 4.17
CA ASN A 197 2.14 -25.32 5.02
C ASN A 197 2.70 -26.72 4.70
N GLN A 198 3.98 -26.81 4.39
CA GLN A 198 4.71 -28.07 4.26
C GLN A 198 6.00 -27.98 5.06
N GLU A 199 6.13 -28.83 6.09
CA GLU A 199 7.33 -28.92 6.92
C GLU A 199 7.78 -27.58 7.55
N GLY A 200 6.83 -26.70 7.88
CA GLY A 200 7.10 -25.38 8.47
C GLY A 200 7.33 -24.26 7.45
N LEU A 201 7.32 -24.57 6.15
CA LEU A 201 7.39 -23.59 5.08
C LEU A 201 6.02 -23.36 4.45
N ILE A 202 5.65 -22.09 4.30
CA ILE A 202 4.49 -21.68 3.53
C ILE A 202 4.87 -21.69 2.05
N LEU A 203 4.08 -22.39 1.24
CA LEU A 203 4.27 -22.57 -0.20
C LEU A 203 3.01 -22.15 -0.95
N SER A 204 3.16 -21.84 -2.24
CA SER A 204 2.02 -21.67 -3.14
C SER A 204 1.17 -22.94 -3.18
N GLY A 205 -0.14 -22.77 -3.04
CA GLY A 205 -1.14 -23.80 -3.25
C GLY A 205 -1.35 -24.10 -4.74
N LYS A 206 -2.23 -25.06 -5.04
CA LYS A 206 -2.70 -25.27 -6.41
C LYS A 206 -3.95 -24.43 -6.60
N THR A 207 -3.91 -23.50 -7.55
CA THR A 207 -5.08 -22.76 -8.03
C THR A 207 -5.97 -23.68 -8.88
#